data_AF-A0A165SVL0-F1
#
_entry.id   AF-A0A165SVL0-F1
#
_cell.length_a   1.000
_cell.length_b   1.000
_cell.length_c   1.000
_cell.angle_alpha   90.00
_cell.angle_beta   90.00
_cell.angle_gamma   90.00
#
_symmetry.space_group_name_H-M   'P 1'
#
loop_
_entity.id
_entity.type
_entity.pdbx_description
1 polymer ?
#
loop_
_entity_poly.entity_id
_entity_poly.type
_entity_poly.pdbx_seq_one_letter_code
_entity_poly.pdbx_strand_id
1 'polypeptide(L)'
;MVELRVLRDELVAAASAIGRISQDLSVGLVDVEEGKTSLKAKLAELEAERSSTLLRLQVLETQNVELRELLERNQPDLVRAIRARDAALRKLHLMREVVRDLIEERRAGAEKTVVHKGRPRTPGNADDHESSESPSGESWSNFGLTEAESSLGEDNDGGPEEDAGSIKMDSTSPTVLEQESRASTKSSISIKRASDAPNTLERNDSSTKHDTRTVETSKTREPDSSRGAVSASVRNSPVDAEPANRIAHCDNSRTSKSNSKTGRVVKTKPVVQTVPKGDTDNPFKKLAETARHTLQASPAEADWYLEYQKSPATAARPLGPLSYGFLGERLSLDDDTMLRIESVESCEEPSMQLHIYRDMAFVCHPVILEGPATTYLVSWSSAIVNVNVKKYLTQGPDRPADAIFHLFVKSMKRDGWFYLGGHKLLAADMPSIWHTRLSKQDKRELVAGLQERWSWQNAPDAEQIAGLIEAREVGQCSIELQSGSSLQERSMEFARRFLLRK
;
A
#
# COMPACT_ATOMS: atom_id res chain seq x y z
N MET A 1 45.95 -29.43 -73.68
CA MET A 1 44.71 -28.72 -74.10
C MET A 1 43.56 -28.88 -73.12
N VAL A 2 43.31 -30.06 -72.54
CA VAL A 2 42.21 -30.27 -71.57
C VAL A 2 42.40 -29.44 -70.30
N GLU A 3 43.60 -29.43 -69.72
CA GLU A 3 43.94 -28.69 -68.48
C GLU A 3 43.67 -27.17 -68.59
N LEU A 4 43.93 -26.56 -69.75
CA LEU A 4 43.64 -25.14 -70.00
C LEU A 4 42.14 -24.82 -69.97
N ARG A 5 41.26 -25.80 -70.24
CA ARG A 5 39.81 -25.60 -70.09
C ARG A 5 39.40 -25.65 -68.62
N VAL A 6 39.94 -26.62 -67.87
CA VAL A 6 39.70 -26.75 -66.42
C VAL A 6 40.12 -25.47 -65.69
N LEU A 7 41.35 -24.99 -65.91
CA LEU A 7 41.85 -23.74 -65.31
C LEU A 7 41.01 -22.51 -65.68
N ARG A 8 40.50 -22.44 -66.92
CA ARG A 8 39.60 -21.35 -67.34
C ARG A 8 38.27 -21.40 -66.61
N ASP A 9 37.67 -22.58 -66.49
CA ASP A 9 36.36 -22.75 -65.89
C ASP A 9 36.43 -22.59 -64.36
N GLU A 10 37.53 -23.01 -63.72
CA GLU A 10 37.86 -22.69 -62.32
C GLU A 10 38.05 -21.17 -62.10
N LEU A 11 38.76 -20.48 -62.99
CA LEU A 11 38.93 -19.02 -62.91
C LEU A 11 37.60 -18.28 -63.03
N VAL A 12 36.72 -18.72 -63.93
CA VAL A 12 35.35 -18.17 -64.08
C VAL A 12 34.51 -18.44 -62.84
N ALA A 13 34.62 -19.63 -62.24
CA ALA A 13 33.93 -19.95 -60.98
C ALA A 13 34.43 -19.08 -59.81
N ALA A 14 35.75 -18.89 -59.70
CA ALA A 14 36.37 -18.03 -58.69
C ALA A 14 35.97 -16.56 -58.85
N ALA A 15 36.00 -16.03 -60.07
CA ALA A 15 35.53 -14.66 -60.36
C ALA A 15 34.03 -14.49 -60.02
N SER A 16 33.21 -15.50 -60.29
CA SER A 16 31.78 -15.51 -59.96
C SER A 16 31.52 -15.66 -58.45
N ALA A 17 32.43 -16.28 -57.69
CA ALA A 17 32.36 -16.32 -56.24
C ALA A 17 32.75 -14.97 -55.62
N ILE A 18 33.84 -14.35 -56.10
CA ILE A 18 34.29 -13.01 -55.67
C ILE A 18 33.21 -11.96 -55.98
N GLY A 19 32.59 -12.01 -57.16
CA GLY A 19 31.49 -11.12 -57.53
C GLY A 19 30.30 -11.18 -56.58
N ARG A 20 29.89 -12.40 -56.16
CA ARG A 20 28.82 -12.60 -55.17
C ARG A 20 29.22 -12.06 -53.79
N ILE A 21 30.41 -12.39 -53.30
CA ILE A 21 30.92 -11.87 -52.01
C ILE A 21 30.97 -10.34 -52.01
N SER A 22 31.42 -9.73 -53.12
CA SER A 22 31.44 -8.26 -53.28
C SER A 22 30.03 -7.66 -53.26
N GLN A 23 29.04 -8.33 -53.87
CA GLN A 23 27.65 -7.91 -53.86
C GLN A 23 27.03 -8.05 -52.45
N ASP A 24 27.22 -9.19 -51.78
CA ASP A 24 26.71 -9.46 -50.44
C ASP A 24 27.28 -8.47 -49.41
N LEU A 25 28.59 -8.16 -49.49
CA LEU A 25 29.23 -7.13 -48.67
C LEU A 25 28.70 -5.72 -48.96
N SER A 26 28.35 -5.42 -50.22
CA SER A 26 27.76 -4.13 -50.58
C SER A 26 26.35 -3.96 -50.02
N VAL A 27 25.53 -5.02 -50.05
CA VAL A 27 24.19 -5.03 -49.44
C VAL A 27 24.31 -4.89 -47.92
N GLY A 28 25.15 -5.70 -47.28
CA GLY A 28 25.36 -5.63 -45.83
C GLY A 28 25.90 -4.29 -45.34
N LEU A 29 26.66 -3.56 -46.17
CA LEU A 29 27.11 -2.20 -45.83
C LEU A 29 25.94 -1.19 -45.87
N VAL A 30 25.04 -1.29 -46.84
CA VAL A 30 23.81 -0.47 -46.89
C VAL A 30 22.92 -0.76 -45.68
N ASP A 31 22.67 -2.03 -45.36
CA ASP A 31 21.87 -2.43 -44.19
C ASP A 31 22.45 -1.86 -42.87
N VAL A 32 23.78 -1.83 -42.73
CA VAL A 32 24.46 -1.24 -41.57
C VAL A 32 24.34 0.30 -41.55
N GLU A 33 24.34 0.97 -42.69
CA GLU A 33 24.12 2.42 -42.78
C GLU A 33 22.66 2.81 -42.48
N GLU A 34 21.68 2.02 -42.94
CA GLU A 34 20.27 2.15 -42.56
C GLU A 34 20.06 1.90 -41.06
N GLY A 35 20.65 0.84 -40.50
CA GLY A 35 20.62 0.58 -39.06
C GLY A 35 21.24 1.72 -38.23
N LYS A 36 22.36 2.27 -38.69
CA LYS A 36 23.05 3.40 -38.05
C LYS A 36 22.25 4.70 -38.11
N THR A 37 21.55 4.98 -39.21
CA THR A 37 20.69 6.17 -39.33
C THR A 37 19.41 6.02 -38.49
N SER A 38 18.80 4.84 -38.47
CA SER A 38 17.65 4.50 -37.61
C SER A 38 17.98 4.63 -36.12
N LEU A 39 19.13 4.11 -35.66
CA LEU A 39 19.59 4.27 -34.28
C LEU A 39 19.87 5.73 -33.91
N LYS A 40 20.44 6.53 -34.82
CA LYS A 40 20.63 7.98 -34.59
C LYS A 40 19.30 8.73 -34.46
N ALA A 41 18.30 8.38 -35.27
CA ALA A 41 16.97 8.98 -35.18
C ALA A 41 16.31 8.69 -33.82
N LYS A 42 16.34 7.43 -33.37
CA LYS A 42 15.83 7.04 -32.04
C LYS A 42 16.57 7.70 -30.88
N LEU A 43 17.88 7.90 -31.01
CA LEU A 43 18.68 8.60 -30.00
C LEU A 43 18.23 10.07 -29.90
N ALA A 44 18.05 10.76 -31.02
CA ALA A 44 17.54 12.14 -31.04
C ALA A 44 16.10 12.27 -30.51
N GLU A 45 15.24 11.28 -30.78
CA GLU A 45 13.88 11.18 -30.24
C GLU A 45 13.90 11.04 -28.71
N LEU A 46 14.69 10.11 -28.17
CA LEU A 46 14.85 9.92 -26.72
C LEU A 46 15.50 11.13 -26.02
N GLU A 47 16.43 11.83 -26.67
CA GLU A 47 16.99 13.09 -26.16
C GLU A 47 15.93 14.20 -26.11
N ALA A 48 15.06 14.30 -27.12
CA ALA A 48 13.94 15.22 -27.13
C ALA A 48 12.91 14.90 -26.02
N GLU A 49 12.51 13.64 -25.86
CA GLU A 49 11.64 13.20 -24.76
C GLU A 49 12.24 13.48 -23.37
N ARG A 50 13.54 13.22 -23.21
CA ARG A 50 14.28 13.55 -21.97
C ARG A 50 14.28 15.06 -21.69
N SER A 51 14.46 15.90 -22.71
CA SER A 51 14.41 17.36 -22.55
C SER A 51 13.01 17.85 -22.15
N SER A 52 11.96 17.28 -22.77
CA SER A 52 10.55 17.58 -22.48
C SER A 52 10.15 17.18 -21.07
N THR A 53 10.56 15.99 -20.62
CA THR A 53 10.29 15.50 -19.26
C THR A 53 11.03 16.31 -18.19
N LEU A 54 12.27 16.74 -18.44
CA LEU A 54 13.00 17.63 -17.54
C LEU A 54 12.33 19.00 -17.40
N LEU A 55 11.90 19.62 -18.51
CA LEU A 55 11.16 20.89 -18.47
C LEU A 55 9.84 20.74 -17.68
N ARG A 56 9.12 19.63 -17.87
CA ARG A 56 7.89 19.33 -17.12
C ARG A 56 8.15 19.16 -15.62
N LEU A 57 9.25 18.50 -15.23
CA LEU A 57 9.65 18.38 -13.82
C LEU A 57 9.98 19.76 -13.22
N GLN A 58 10.74 20.59 -13.93
CA GLN A 58 11.07 21.95 -13.48
C GLN A 58 9.81 22.82 -13.27
N VAL A 59 8.81 22.73 -14.17
CA VAL A 59 7.52 23.42 -13.98
C VAL A 59 6.80 22.91 -12.72
N LEU A 60 6.74 21.59 -12.52
CA LEU A 60 6.12 21.01 -11.31
C LEU A 60 6.87 21.39 -10.03
N GLU A 61 8.20 21.50 -10.07
CA GLU A 61 9.01 21.98 -8.94
C GLU A 61 8.66 23.44 -8.60
N THR A 62 8.59 24.33 -9.60
CA THR A 62 8.19 25.74 -9.37
C THR A 62 6.78 25.86 -8.79
N GLN A 63 5.82 25.09 -9.30
CA GLN A 63 4.44 25.04 -8.77
C GLN A 63 4.39 24.51 -7.33
N ASN A 64 5.21 23.50 -6.99
CA ASN A 64 5.29 22.98 -5.62
C ASN A 64 5.92 23.99 -4.65
N VAL A 65 6.85 24.83 -5.10
CA VAL A 65 7.40 25.94 -4.28
C VAL A 65 6.32 27.01 -4.07
N GLU A 66 5.65 27.46 -5.13
CA GLU A 66 4.57 28.46 -5.05
C GLU A 66 3.43 28.01 -4.12
N LEU A 67 3.01 26.74 -4.21
CA LEU A 67 1.99 26.17 -3.32
C LEU A 67 2.45 26.09 -1.85
N ARG A 68 3.74 25.85 -1.58
CA ARG A 68 4.28 25.87 -0.21
C ARG A 68 4.30 27.28 0.35
N GLU A 69 4.78 28.27 -0.40
CA GLU A 69 4.73 29.67 0.00
C GLU A 69 3.31 30.16 0.27
N LEU A 70 2.34 29.73 -0.56
CA LEU A 70 0.92 30.05 -0.37
C LEU A 70 0.34 29.38 0.89
N LEU A 71 0.75 28.15 1.21
CA LEU A 71 0.36 27.48 2.46
C LEU A 71 0.96 28.16 3.69
N GLU A 72 2.25 28.50 3.66
CA GLU A 72 2.92 29.22 4.76
C GLU A 72 2.29 30.60 4.99
N ARG A 73 2.01 31.35 3.90
CA ARG A 73 1.33 32.65 3.95
C ARG A 73 -0.08 32.58 4.56
N ASN A 74 -0.82 31.51 4.32
CA ASN A 74 -2.18 31.31 4.82
C ASN A 74 -2.26 30.58 6.17
N GLN A 75 -1.15 30.02 6.66
CA GLN A 75 -1.07 29.33 7.95
C GLN A 75 -1.53 30.17 9.17
N PRO A 76 -1.19 31.47 9.33
CA PRO A 76 -1.66 32.25 10.47
C PRO A 76 -3.19 32.40 10.50
N ASP A 77 -3.84 32.55 9.35
CA ASP A 77 -5.30 32.69 9.28
C ASP A 77 -6.02 31.37 9.49
N LEU A 78 -5.46 30.25 9.05
CA LEU A 78 -5.95 28.92 9.41
C LEU A 78 -5.87 28.69 10.94
N VAL A 79 -4.76 29.07 11.58
CA VAL A 79 -4.61 29.01 13.04
C VAL A 79 -5.61 29.94 13.75
N ARG A 80 -5.85 31.15 13.22
CA ARG A 80 -6.85 32.10 13.73
C ARG A 80 -8.26 31.49 13.67
N ALA A 81 -8.63 30.90 12.54
CA ALA A 81 -9.93 30.25 12.33
C ALA A 81 -10.14 29.05 13.26
N ILE A 82 -9.13 28.19 13.45
CA ILE A 82 -9.16 27.07 14.40
C ILE A 82 -9.36 27.59 15.83
N ARG A 83 -8.59 28.59 16.27
CA ARG A 83 -8.72 29.19 17.61
C ARG A 83 -10.11 29.79 17.83
N ALA A 84 -10.68 30.47 16.83
CA ALA A 84 -12.02 31.06 16.89
C ALA A 84 -13.12 29.98 17.00
N ARG A 85 -13.03 28.92 16.19
CA ARG A 85 -13.93 27.75 16.26
C ARG A 85 -13.88 27.10 17.65
N ASP A 86 -12.69 26.85 18.16
CA ASP A 86 -12.52 26.15 19.44
C ASP A 86 -12.97 27.02 20.62
N ALA A 87 -12.82 28.34 20.54
CA ALA A 87 -13.41 29.28 21.49
C ALA A 87 -14.95 29.26 21.46
N ALA A 88 -15.56 29.19 20.27
CA ALA A 88 -17.01 29.05 20.14
C ALA A 88 -17.52 27.71 20.71
N LEU A 89 -16.80 26.61 20.45
CA LEU A 89 -17.12 25.29 21.03
C LEU A 89 -17.03 25.28 22.56
N ARG A 90 -16.03 25.95 23.16
CA ARG A 90 -15.95 26.13 24.62
C ARG A 90 -17.12 26.93 25.18
N LYS A 91 -17.50 28.06 24.55
CA LYS A 91 -18.69 28.84 24.94
C LYS A 91 -19.96 27.98 24.91
N LEU A 92 -20.14 27.21 23.84
CA LEU A 92 -21.29 26.31 23.67
C LEU A 92 -21.32 25.18 24.72
N HIS A 93 -20.14 24.67 25.13
CA HIS A 93 -20.05 23.69 26.22
C HIS A 93 -20.51 24.28 27.56
N LEU A 94 -19.99 25.46 27.93
CA LEU A 94 -20.38 26.18 29.15
C LEU A 94 -21.89 26.49 29.18
N MET A 95 -22.47 26.92 28.04
CA MET A 95 -23.92 27.11 27.94
C MET A 95 -24.71 25.82 28.20
N ARG A 96 -24.21 24.65 27.75
CA ARG A 96 -24.81 23.34 28.02
C ARG A 96 -24.60 22.86 29.46
N GLU A 97 -23.63 23.40 30.19
CA GLU A 97 -23.48 23.18 31.64
C GLU A 97 -24.51 24.01 32.39
N VAL A 98 -24.56 25.33 32.17
CA VAL A 98 -25.56 26.22 32.77
C VAL A 98 -27.00 25.74 32.54
N VAL A 99 -27.34 25.26 31.34
CA VAL A 99 -28.67 24.69 31.06
C VAL A 99 -28.93 23.40 31.83
N ARG A 100 -27.92 22.55 32.08
CA ARG A 100 -28.08 21.36 32.93
C ARG A 100 -28.29 21.75 34.38
N ASP A 101 -27.46 22.66 34.91
CA ASP A 101 -27.54 23.13 36.30
C ASP A 101 -28.92 23.73 36.60
N LEU A 102 -29.47 24.55 35.68
CA LEU A 102 -30.83 25.11 35.79
C LEU A 102 -31.95 24.05 35.75
N ILE A 103 -31.78 22.98 34.98
CA ILE A 103 -32.72 21.85 34.94
C ILE A 103 -32.66 21.06 36.26
N GLU A 104 -31.46 20.84 36.80
CA GLU A 104 -31.25 20.14 38.07
C GLU A 104 -31.76 20.96 39.26
N GLU A 105 -31.52 22.27 39.29
CA GLU A 105 -32.07 23.18 40.29
C GLU A 105 -33.61 23.17 40.27
N ARG A 106 -34.23 23.26 39.08
CA ARG A 106 -35.69 23.20 38.92
C ARG A 106 -36.26 21.86 39.40
N ARG A 107 -35.56 20.75 39.15
CA ARG A 107 -35.95 19.41 39.65
C ARG A 107 -35.84 19.33 41.17
N ALA A 108 -34.73 19.78 41.76
CA ALA A 108 -34.53 19.79 43.22
C ALA A 108 -35.51 20.73 43.95
N GLY A 109 -35.91 21.84 43.31
CA GLY A 109 -36.96 22.74 43.81
C GLY A 109 -38.35 22.09 43.82
N ALA A 110 -38.68 21.30 42.78
CA ALA A 110 -39.95 20.57 42.70
C ALA A 110 -40.06 19.47 43.77
N GLU A 111 -38.98 18.75 44.08
CA GLU A 111 -38.99 17.71 45.11
C GLU A 111 -39.23 18.27 46.52
N LYS A 112 -38.72 19.48 46.82
CA LYS A 112 -38.89 20.12 48.14
C LYS A 112 -40.31 20.59 48.45
N THR A 113 -41.17 20.79 47.46
CA THR A 113 -42.54 21.32 47.66
C THR A 113 -43.63 20.24 47.84
N VAL A 114 -43.30 18.96 47.70
CA VAL A 114 -44.28 17.84 47.77
C VAL A 114 -44.51 17.31 49.20
N VAL A 115 -43.70 17.72 50.19
CA VAL A 115 -43.77 17.18 51.57
C VAL A 115 -44.75 17.96 52.48
N HIS A 116 -46.02 18.11 52.07
CA HIS A 116 -47.09 18.34 53.04
C HIS A 116 -48.51 17.87 52.62
N LYS A 117 -49.07 16.99 53.47
CA LYS A 117 -50.45 16.45 53.53
C LYS A 117 -50.90 15.41 52.48
N GLY A 118 -51.28 14.22 52.98
CA GLY A 118 -52.14 13.24 52.28
C GLY A 118 -51.64 11.79 52.37
N ARG A 119 -51.63 11.16 53.56
CA ARG A 119 -52.71 10.27 54.06
C ARG A 119 -53.12 9.15 53.06
N PRO A 120 -52.86 7.86 53.35
CA PRO A 120 -53.31 6.77 52.49
C PRO A 120 -54.80 6.44 52.71
N ARG A 121 -55.54 6.23 51.62
CA ARG A 121 -56.79 5.43 51.66
C ARG A 121 -57.24 4.90 50.29
N THR A 122 -57.07 3.58 50.15
CA THR A 122 -57.94 2.59 49.47
C THR A 122 -58.28 2.71 47.96
N PRO A 123 -58.37 1.57 47.25
CA PRO A 123 -58.78 1.51 45.85
C PRO A 123 -60.32 1.51 45.70
N GLY A 124 -60.82 1.93 44.54
CA GLY A 124 -62.24 1.82 44.20
C GLY A 124 -62.60 2.35 42.82
N ASN A 125 -62.85 1.42 41.90
CA ASN A 125 -63.79 1.45 40.77
C ASN A 125 -63.85 2.62 39.76
N ALA A 126 -63.86 2.17 38.49
CA ALA A 126 -64.84 2.50 37.45
C ALA A 126 -64.79 3.87 36.75
N ASP A 127 -64.52 3.74 35.44
CA ASP A 127 -65.34 4.20 34.32
C ASP A 127 -65.44 5.71 33.96
N ASP A 128 -65.13 5.91 32.67
CA ASP A 128 -65.77 6.81 31.69
C ASP A 128 -65.42 8.31 31.54
N HIS A 129 -65.49 8.69 30.25
CA HIS A 129 -65.38 9.99 29.57
C HIS A 129 -64.09 10.82 29.77
N GLU A 130 -63.25 11.05 28.75
CA GLU A 130 -63.51 11.73 27.46
C GLU A 130 -63.57 13.26 27.57
N SER A 131 -62.41 13.90 27.36
CA SER A 131 -62.18 15.26 26.83
C SER A 131 -60.66 15.49 26.94
N SER A 132 -59.88 15.46 25.85
CA SER A 132 -59.75 16.53 24.85
C SER A 132 -59.37 17.89 25.47
N GLU A 133 -58.08 18.13 25.66
CA GLU A 133 -57.46 19.43 25.40
C GLU A 133 -55.93 19.29 25.34
N SER A 134 -55.35 19.60 24.18
CA SER A 134 -53.89 19.63 23.99
C SER A 134 -53.34 20.96 24.52
N PRO A 135 -52.37 20.98 25.46
CA PRO A 135 -51.77 22.23 25.89
C PRO A 135 -50.97 22.82 24.72
N SER A 136 -51.43 24.00 24.30
CA SER A 136 -50.82 24.83 23.25
C SER A 136 -49.33 25.05 23.51
N GLY A 137 -48.51 25.00 22.45
CA GLY A 137 -47.07 25.25 22.56
C GLY A 137 -46.77 26.63 23.15
N GLU A 138 -46.13 26.63 24.31
CA GLU A 138 -45.62 27.86 24.93
C GLU A 138 -44.49 28.42 24.05
N SER A 139 -44.71 29.63 23.51
CA SER A 139 -43.75 30.30 22.63
C SER A 139 -42.59 30.85 23.44
N TRP A 140 -41.41 30.24 23.31
CA TRP A 140 -40.15 30.69 23.95
C TRP A 140 -39.53 31.95 23.30
N SER A 141 -40.37 32.80 22.68
CA SER A 141 -39.95 33.91 21.82
C SER A 141 -39.78 35.25 22.54
N ASN A 142 -39.60 35.26 23.87
CA ASN A 142 -39.60 36.51 24.66
C ASN A 142 -38.48 36.63 25.72
N PHE A 143 -37.30 36.05 25.44
CA PHE A 143 -36.07 36.48 26.09
C PHE A 143 -35.51 37.70 25.36
N GLY A 144 -35.94 38.89 25.77
CA GLY A 144 -35.26 40.12 25.40
C GLY A 144 -33.87 40.12 26.03
N LEU A 145 -32.82 39.97 25.23
CA LEU A 145 -31.47 40.28 25.66
C LEU A 145 -31.42 41.79 25.94
N THR A 146 -31.42 42.16 27.21
CA THR A 146 -30.93 43.47 27.63
C THR A 146 -29.44 43.54 27.29
N GLU A 147 -29.04 44.52 26.49
CA GLU A 147 -27.65 44.83 26.21
C GLU A 147 -26.95 45.21 27.52
N ALA A 148 -26.25 44.23 28.11
CA ALA A 148 -25.31 44.48 29.19
C ALA A 148 -24.01 44.96 28.55
N GLU A 149 -23.74 46.26 28.65
CA GLU A 149 -22.49 46.90 28.23
C GLU A 149 -21.30 46.29 29.00
N SER A 150 -20.71 45.22 28.46
CA SER A 150 -19.48 44.65 29.02
C SER A 150 -18.28 45.50 28.60
N SER A 151 -18.10 46.61 29.31
CA SER A 151 -16.85 47.38 29.31
C SER A 151 -15.70 46.47 29.75
N LEU A 152 -14.92 45.99 28.77
CA LEU A 152 -13.63 45.35 28.95
C LEU A 152 -12.61 46.16 28.17
N GLY A 153 -11.55 46.57 28.86
CA GLY A 153 -10.65 47.63 28.42
C GLY A 153 -9.95 47.36 27.10
N GLU A 154 -9.86 48.40 26.28
CA GLU A 154 -8.97 48.49 25.14
C GLU A 154 -7.54 48.74 25.63
N ASP A 155 -6.75 47.67 25.75
CA ASP A 155 -5.28 47.80 25.83
C ASP A 155 -4.76 48.22 24.45
N ASN A 156 -4.72 49.53 24.26
CA ASN A 156 -4.24 50.25 23.09
C ASN A 156 -2.71 50.15 22.99
N ASP A 157 -2.20 49.20 22.19
CA ASP A 157 -0.79 49.15 21.78
C ASP A 157 -0.64 49.60 20.32
N GLY A 158 -0.01 50.76 20.13
CA GLY A 158 -0.02 51.49 18.86
C GLY A 158 1.05 51.01 17.88
N GLY A 159 0.64 50.38 16.79
CA GLY A 159 1.46 50.23 15.57
C GLY A 159 1.18 51.38 14.58
N PRO A 160 2.20 51.94 13.91
CA PRO A 160 2.01 53.08 13.01
C PRO A 160 1.28 52.69 11.72
N GLU A 161 0.43 53.59 11.24
CA GLU A 161 -0.23 53.49 9.93
C GLU A 161 0.82 53.55 8.80
N GLU A 162 0.94 52.47 8.01
CA GLU A 162 1.49 52.55 6.66
C GLU A 162 0.35 52.50 5.63
N ASP A 163 0.23 53.63 4.93
CA ASP A 163 -0.61 53.99 3.80
C ASP A 163 -0.91 52.82 2.82
N ALA A 164 -2.11 52.25 2.92
CA ALA A 164 -2.59 51.20 2.03
C ALA A 164 -3.25 51.79 0.76
N GLY A 165 -2.42 52.11 -0.24
CA GLY A 165 -2.87 52.55 -1.55
C GLY A 165 -3.86 51.57 -2.21
N SER A 166 -5.03 52.09 -2.61
CA SER A 166 -6.10 51.30 -3.24
C SER A 166 -5.72 50.86 -4.66
N ILE A 167 -5.37 49.58 -4.84
CA ILE A 167 -5.19 48.96 -6.16
C ILE A 167 -6.44 48.15 -6.52
N LYS A 168 -7.19 48.65 -7.50
CA LYS A 168 -8.22 47.86 -8.21
C LYS A 168 -7.55 46.69 -8.94
N MET A 169 -7.97 45.47 -8.62
CA MET A 169 -7.69 44.28 -9.45
C MET A 169 -8.80 44.11 -10.49
N ASP A 170 -8.57 44.59 -11.72
CA ASP A 170 -9.46 44.27 -12.85
C ASP A 170 -9.26 42.79 -13.25
N SER A 171 -10.29 41.97 -13.03
CA SER A 171 -10.32 40.57 -13.47
C SER A 171 -10.48 40.48 -14.98
N THR A 172 -9.36 40.40 -15.70
CA THR A 172 -9.34 40.14 -17.15
C THR A 172 -8.82 38.74 -17.42
N SER A 173 -9.73 37.79 -17.69
CA SER A 173 -9.39 36.43 -18.07
C SER A 173 -8.71 36.40 -19.45
N PRO A 174 -7.60 35.65 -19.64
CA PRO A 174 -7.02 35.48 -20.97
C PRO A 174 -7.83 34.46 -21.78
N THR A 175 -8.65 34.96 -22.70
CA THR A 175 -9.22 34.14 -23.78
C THR A 175 -8.12 33.77 -24.76
N VAL A 176 -7.57 32.55 -24.64
CA VAL A 176 -6.67 32.00 -25.67
C VAL A 176 -7.50 31.57 -26.87
N LEU A 177 -7.41 32.37 -27.92
CA LEU A 177 -8.03 32.15 -29.21
C LEU A 177 -6.98 31.44 -30.09
N GLU A 178 -7.10 30.12 -30.25
CA GLU A 178 -6.27 29.38 -31.21
C GLU A 178 -7.16 28.66 -32.22
N GLN A 179 -7.13 29.17 -33.45
CA GLN A 179 -7.99 28.77 -34.55
C GLN A 179 -7.11 28.52 -35.78
N GLU A 180 -6.52 27.34 -35.89
CA GLU A 180 -6.01 26.85 -37.19
C GLU A 180 -6.55 25.45 -37.51
N SER A 181 -7.22 25.39 -38.65
CA SER A 181 -7.88 24.20 -39.19
C SER A 181 -7.08 23.61 -40.35
N ARG A 182 -6.74 22.31 -40.26
CA ARG A 182 -6.47 21.40 -41.40
C ARG A 182 -6.48 19.95 -40.85
N ALA A 183 -7.55 19.19 -41.04
CA ALA A 183 -7.83 18.41 -42.26
C ALA A 183 -6.71 17.41 -42.64
N SER A 184 -6.89 16.11 -42.34
CA SER A 184 -7.06 15.08 -43.38
C SER A 184 -7.29 13.66 -42.83
N THR A 185 -8.23 12.94 -43.47
CA THR A 185 -8.28 11.49 -43.70
C THR A 185 -8.00 10.47 -42.58
N LYS A 186 -9.08 9.77 -42.22
CA LYS A 186 -9.11 8.36 -41.80
C LYS A 186 -8.13 7.49 -42.61
N SER A 187 -7.38 6.62 -41.94
CA SER A 187 -6.85 5.39 -42.56
C SER A 187 -6.87 4.24 -41.54
N SER A 188 -7.78 3.30 -41.76
CA SER A 188 -7.91 2.08 -40.96
C SER A 188 -7.04 0.99 -41.59
N ILE A 189 -5.90 0.66 -40.99
CA ILE A 189 -5.05 -0.46 -41.45
C ILE A 189 -5.02 -1.55 -40.38
N SER A 190 -5.84 -2.57 -40.59
CA SER A 190 -5.77 -3.83 -39.83
C SER A 190 -4.56 -4.64 -40.27
N ILE A 191 -3.53 -4.74 -39.44
CA ILE A 191 -2.44 -5.69 -39.67
C ILE A 191 -2.84 -7.04 -39.06
N LYS A 192 -3.37 -7.93 -39.91
CA LYS A 192 -3.40 -9.36 -39.62
C LYS A 192 -1.96 -9.88 -39.70
N ARG A 193 -1.40 -10.37 -38.60
CA ARG A 193 -0.24 -11.27 -38.63
C ARG A 193 -0.73 -12.71 -38.38
N ALA A 194 -0.82 -13.45 -39.48
CA ALA A 194 -0.90 -14.90 -39.49
C ALA A 194 0.42 -15.45 -40.04
N SER A 195 0.59 -16.77 -39.95
CA SER A 195 1.74 -17.57 -40.40
C SER A 195 3.07 -17.35 -39.66
N ASP A 196 3.94 -18.34 -39.53
CA ASP A 196 3.75 -19.79 -39.41
C ASP A 196 5.05 -20.37 -38.84
N ALA A 197 4.99 -21.47 -38.09
CA ALA A 197 6.18 -22.31 -37.88
C ALA A 197 6.40 -23.16 -39.15
N PRO A 198 7.64 -23.58 -39.49
CA PRO A 198 8.19 -24.73 -38.75
C PRO A 198 9.72 -24.86 -38.65
N ASN A 199 10.11 -25.72 -37.70
CA ASN A 199 11.20 -26.71 -37.79
C ASN A 199 12.69 -26.34 -37.86
N THR A 200 13.35 -26.63 -36.73
CA THR A 200 14.50 -27.55 -36.58
C THR A 200 15.67 -27.50 -37.57
N LEU A 201 16.88 -27.28 -37.03
CA LEU A 201 18.01 -28.17 -37.29
C LEU A 201 19.08 -28.09 -36.19
N GLU A 202 19.51 -29.26 -35.73
CA GLU A 202 20.68 -29.44 -34.86
C GLU A 202 21.99 -29.24 -35.64
N ARG A 203 23.03 -28.67 -35.02
CA ARG A 203 24.39 -29.24 -35.03
C ARG A 203 25.43 -28.49 -34.18
N ASN A 204 25.94 -29.21 -33.20
CA ASN A 204 27.34 -29.45 -32.81
C ASN A 204 28.40 -28.32 -32.85
N ASP A 205 29.02 -28.15 -31.69
CA ASP A 205 30.47 -28.09 -31.44
C ASP A 205 31.41 -27.40 -32.46
N SER A 206 32.09 -26.37 -31.96
CA SER A 206 33.53 -26.20 -32.18
C SER A 206 34.17 -25.47 -31.01
N SER A 207 35.05 -26.15 -30.27
CA SER A 207 35.92 -25.52 -29.29
C SER A 207 37.02 -24.71 -30.00
N THR A 208 37.21 -23.45 -29.63
CA THR A 208 38.47 -22.74 -29.97
C THR A 208 39.01 -22.02 -28.75
N LYS A 209 40.07 -22.57 -28.17
CA LYS A 209 40.89 -21.90 -27.15
C LYS A 209 41.72 -20.83 -27.85
N HIS A 210 41.84 -19.65 -27.24
CA HIS A 210 42.91 -18.71 -27.57
C HIS A 210 43.64 -18.26 -26.31
N ASP A 211 44.87 -18.75 -26.18
CA ASP A 211 45.85 -18.22 -25.22
C ASP A 211 46.37 -16.87 -25.70
N THR A 212 46.37 -15.86 -24.81
CA THR A 212 47.14 -14.61 -25.01
C THR A 212 48.03 -14.32 -23.81
N ARG A 213 49.06 -15.15 -23.70
CA ARG A 213 50.46 -14.82 -23.40
C ARG A 213 50.75 -13.44 -22.76
N THR A 214 51.27 -13.50 -21.53
CA THR A 214 52.01 -12.45 -20.82
C THR A 214 53.21 -11.90 -21.60
N VAL A 215 53.47 -10.60 -21.47
CA VAL A 215 54.77 -9.95 -21.73
C VAL A 215 55.07 -8.96 -20.60
N GLU A 216 56.28 -9.06 -20.05
CA GLU A 216 56.78 -8.25 -18.93
C GLU A 216 57.84 -7.21 -19.36
N THR A 217 58.07 -6.24 -18.46
CA THR A 217 59.30 -5.42 -18.27
C THR A 217 59.72 -4.33 -19.28
N SER A 218 59.73 -3.08 -18.78
CA SER A 218 60.85 -2.09 -18.81
C SER A 218 60.31 -0.78 -18.18
N LYS A 219 60.51 -0.41 -16.90
CA LYS A 219 61.74 0.03 -16.20
C LYS A 219 62.50 1.15 -16.92
N THR A 220 62.49 2.39 -16.39
CA THR A 220 63.66 3.32 -16.26
C THR A 220 63.31 4.70 -15.63
N ARG A 221 64.00 5.00 -14.51
CA ARG A 221 64.44 6.30 -13.92
C ARG A 221 63.49 7.47 -13.56
N GLU A 222 63.69 7.93 -12.31
CA GLU A 222 63.53 9.31 -11.82
C GLU A 222 64.66 10.24 -12.35
N PRO A 223 64.59 11.56 -12.09
CA PRO A 223 65.37 12.07 -10.95
C PRO A 223 64.68 13.13 -10.06
N ASP A 224 65.32 13.35 -8.91
CA ASP A 224 64.99 14.21 -7.76
C ASP A 224 65.47 15.68 -7.90
N SER A 225 65.25 16.51 -6.86
CA SER A 225 65.64 17.92 -6.64
C SER A 225 64.75 19.04 -7.25
N SER A 226 64.54 20.20 -6.60
CA SER A 226 65.05 20.69 -5.29
C SER A 226 64.20 21.82 -4.67
N ARG A 227 64.58 22.22 -3.43
CA ARG A 227 64.00 23.27 -2.56
C ARG A 227 63.96 24.69 -3.16
N GLY A 228 62.98 25.48 -2.73
CA GLY A 228 62.99 26.96 -2.74
C GLY A 228 61.97 27.52 -1.73
N ALA A 229 62.29 28.59 -1.00
CA ALA A 229 61.49 29.04 0.16
C ALA A 229 61.44 30.58 0.31
N VAL A 230 60.58 31.02 1.25
CA VAL A 230 60.54 32.31 1.97
C VAL A 230 59.86 33.53 1.29
N SER A 231 58.68 33.91 1.82
CA SER A 231 58.27 35.26 2.34
C SER A 231 56.73 35.33 2.42
N ALA A 232 56.09 35.47 3.59
CA ALA A 232 55.84 36.73 4.33
C ALA A 232 55.06 37.77 3.47
N SER A 233 53.98 38.46 3.89
CA SER A 233 53.26 38.67 5.16
C SER A 233 51.85 39.21 4.77
N VAL A 234 50.77 39.19 5.58
CA VAL A 234 50.40 40.26 6.54
C VAL A 234 49.10 39.88 7.26
N ARG A 235 49.00 40.28 8.53
CA ARG A 235 47.87 40.11 9.46
C ARG A 235 46.60 40.85 9.02
N ASN A 236 45.43 40.43 9.51
CA ASN A 236 44.70 41.16 10.57
C ASN A 236 43.46 40.41 11.10
N SER A 237 43.34 40.38 12.43
CA SER A 237 42.12 40.09 13.20
C SER A 237 41.97 41.21 14.24
N PRO A 238 40.73 41.55 14.62
CA PRO A 238 40.30 41.39 16.02
C PRO A 238 38.90 40.71 16.10
N VAL A 239 38.51 39.91 17.11
CA VAL A 239 38.45 40.14 18.58
C VAL A 239 37.40 41.24 18.90
N ASP A 240 36.37 41.08 19.73
CA ASP A 240 35.98 40.04 20.71
C ASP A 240 34.45 39.73 20.52
N ALA A 241 33.62 39.12 21.39
CA ALA A 241 33.71 38.70 22.80
C ALA A 241 32.75 37.52 23.12
N GLU A 242 32.69 37.11 24.39
CA GLU A 242 31.71 36.18 25.00
C GLU A 242 30.63 36.97 25.82
N PRO A 243 29.53 36.36 26.34
CA PRO A 243 29.63 35.73 27.67
C PRO A 243 28.76 34.47 27.92
N ALA A 244 29.19 33.67 28.90
CA ALA A 244 28.61 32.39 29.31
C ALA A 244 27.32 32.41 30.19
N ASN A 245 26.60 31.28 30.19
CA ASN A 245 25.82 30.70 31.30
C ASN A 245 25.52 29.21 30.98
N ARG A 246 26.06 28.21 31.71
CA ARG A 246 25.74 27.69 33.06
C ARG A 246 24.72 26.53 33.08
N ILE A 247 25.20 25.35 33.53
CA ILE A 247 24.48 24.30 34.31
C ILE A 247 23.46 23.47 33.47
N ALA A 248 23.37 22.13 33.52
CA ALA A 248 23.66 21.19 34.63
C ALA A 248 24.44 19.91 34.26
N HIS A 249 25.20 19.42 35.24
CA HIS A 249 25.73 18.05 35.34
C HIS A 249 24.62 17.08 35.78
N CYS A 250 24.66 15.82 35.32
CA CYS A 250 24.06 14.69 36.03
C CYS A 250 24.92 13.44 35.82
N ASP A 251 25.73 13.11 36.82
CA ASP A 251 26.52 11.88 36.85
C ASP A 251 25.79 10.77 37.61
N ASN A 252 25.82 9.57 37.03
CA ASN A 252 25.95 8.26 37.65
C ASN A 252 25.54 8.09 39.13
N SER A 253 24.55 7.21 39.39
CA SER A 253 24.81 5.87 39.98
C SER A 253 23.55 5.23 40.59
N ARG A 254 23.22 3.99 40.18
CA ARG A 254 23.09 2.89 41.16
C ARG A 254 23.11 1.50 40.53
N THR A 255 23.97 0.67 41.10
CA THR A 255 24.13 -0.74 40.78
C THR A 255 23.22 -1.62 41.65
N SER A 256 22.56 -2.60 41.03
CA SER A 256 22.10 -3.82 41.69
C SER A 256 22.02 -4.91 40.62
N LYS A 257 23.04 -5.77 40.55
CA LYS A 257 23.08 -7.10 41.20
C LYS A 257 22.24 -8.15 40.47
N SER A 258 22.98 -9.09 39.90
CA SER A 258 22.54 -10.38 39.37
C SER A 258 21.52 -11.11 40.23
N ASN A 259 20.65 -11.89 39.58
CA ASN A 259 20.50 -13.30 39.97
C ASN A 259 20.28 -14.18 38.73
N SER A 260 20.99 -15.31 38.72
CA SER A 260 20.89 -16.35 37.69
C SER A 260 20.11 -17.55 38.24
N LYS A 261 19.72 -18.49 37.35
CA LYS A 261 19.05 -19.77 37.65
C LYS A 261 17.67 -19.63 38.32
N THR A 262 16.61 -20.06 37.65
CA THR A 262 16.29 -21.50 37.61
C THR A 262 15.35 -21.83 36.45
N GLY A 263 15.68 -22.87 35.68
CA GLY A 263 14.76 -23.40 34.67
C GLY A 263 13.60 -24.14 35.32
N ARG A 264 12.36 -23.78 34.96
CA ARG A 264 11.15 -24.48 35.42
C ARG A 264 10.55 -25.27 34.26
N VAL A 265 11.01 -26.51 34.10
CA VAL A 265 10.41 -27.48 33.17
C VAL A 265 8.96 -27.74 33.59
N VAL A 266 8.01 -27.35 32.75
CA VAL A 266 6.60 -27.73 32.92
C VAL A 266 6.46 -29.19 32.53
N LYS A 267 6.29 -30.04 33.54
CA LYS A 267 6.19 -31.49 33.43
C LYS A 267 4.79 -31.88 32.93
N THR A 268 4.60 -31.93 31.61
CA THR A 268 3.39 -32.52 31.01
C THR A 268 3.33 -34.01 31.34
N LYS A 269 2.19 -34.46 31.88
CA LYS A 269 1.96 -35.88 32.20
C LYS A 269 1.79 -36.66 30.88
N PRO A 270 2.50 -37.78 30.67
CA PRO A 270 2.15 -38.69 29.58
C PRO A 270 0.81 -39.34 29.91
N VAL A 271 -0.19 -39.14 29.05
CA VAL A 271 -1.42 -39.94 29.07
C VAL A 271 -1.07 -41.32 28.54
N VAL A 272 -1.20 -42.34 29.40
CA VAL A 272 -1.05 -43.74 29.01
C VAL A 272 -2.25 -44.11 28.14
N GLN A 273 -2.04 -44.15 26.81
CA GLN A 273 -2.97 -44.83 25.91
C GLN A 273 -2.70 -46.32 25.96
N THR A 274 -3.67 -47.07 26.47
CA THR A 274 -3.70 -48.53 26.43
C THR A 274 -3.89 -49.00 24.99
N VAL A 275 -2.96 -49.82 24.51
CA VAL A 275 -3.01 -50.44 23.18
C VAL A 275 -3.93 -51.67 23.21
N PRO A 276 -4.99 -51.75 22.40
CA PRO A 276 -5.59 -53.01 22.02
C PRO A 276 -4.77 -53.62 20.87
N LYS A 277 -4.28 -54.86 21.05
CA LYS A 277 -3.82 -55.69 19.94
C LYS A 277 -5.04 -56.26 19.21
N GLY A 278 -5.01 -56.32 17.88
CA GLY A 278 -6.07 -56.93 17.08
C GLY A 278 -5.81 -56.82 15.57
N ASP A 279 -5.12 -57.83 15.06
CA ASP A 279 -5.21 -58.44 13.71
C ASP A 279 -5.08 -57.58 12.43
N THR A 280 -3.96 -57.87 11.75
CA THR A 280 -3.76 -58.17 10.31
C THR A 280 -4.71 -57.68 9.20
N ASP A 281 -4.06 -57.32 8.08
CA ASP A 281 -4.53 -57.37 6.67
C ASP A 281 -5.37 -56.23 6.05
N ASN A 282 -4.73 -55.07 5.81
CA ASN A 282 -4.60 -54.49 4.44
C ASN A 282 -3.78 -53.19 4.38
N PRO A 283 -2.61 -53.13 3.70
CA PRO A 283 -1.78 -51.92 3.66
C PRO A 283 -2.12 -50.86 2.57
N PHE A 284 -3.05 -51.11 1.63
CA PHE A 284 -3.17 -50.29 0.40
C PHE A 284 -4.40 -49.37 0.25
N LYS A 285 -5.20 -49.11 1.30
CA LYS A 285 -6.34 -48.15 1.23
C LYS A 285 -6.28 -46.96 2.20
N LYS A 286 -5.34 -46.91 3.15
CA LYS A 286 -5.41 -46.00 4.32
C LYS A 286 -4.67 -44.65 4.18
N LEU A 287 -4.64 -44.08 2.97
CA LEU A 287 -3.99 -42.79 2.67
C LEU A 287 -4.94 -41.70 2.14
N ALA A 288 -6.22 -42.02 1.93
CA ALA A 288 -7.24 -41.07 1.46
C ALA A 288 -8.18 -40.52 2.57
N GLU A 289 -8.12 -41.08 3.77
CA GLU A 289 -9.17 -40.87 4.80
C GLU A 289 -8.66 -40.11 6.04
N THR A 290 -7.34 -40.15 6.31
CA THR A 290 -6.69 -39.49 7.46
C THR A 290 -6.67 -37.95 7.37
N ALA A 291 -7.08 -37.36 6.24
CA ALA A 291 -7.13 -35.91 6.02
C ALA A 291 -8.53 -35.30 6.24
N ARG A 292 -9.48 -36.05 6.82
CA ARG A 292 -10.86 -35.57 7.09
C ARG A 292 -11.21 -35.36 8.56
N HIS A 293 -10.28 -35.61 9.49
CA HIS A 293 -10.43 -35.19 10.89
C HIS A 293 -10.02 -33.72 11.11
N THR A 294 -10.50 -32.83 10.24
CA THR A 294 -10.55 -31.39 10.55
C THR A 294 -11.84 -31.14 11.30
N LEU A 295 -11.70 -30.62 12.52
CA LEU A 295 -12.75 -30.23 13.47
C LEU A 295 -14.10 -29.90 12.79
N GLN A 296 -15.01 -30.88 12.76
CA GLN A 296 -16.41 -30.65 12.43
C GLN A 296 -17.10 -30.02 13.65
N ALA A 297 -16.73 -28.76 13.92
CA ALA A 297 -17.36 -27.95 14.96
C ALA A 297 -18.86 -27.85 14.67
N SER A 298 -19.68 -27.99 15.71
CA SER A 298 -21.14 -27.86 15.57
C SER A 298 -21.48 -26.45 15.10
N PRO A 299 -22.27 -26.28 14.01
CA PRO A 299 -22.52 -24.97 13.38
C PRO A 299 -23.40 -24.01 14.21
N ALA A 300 -23.62 -24.28 15.50
CA ALA A 300 -24.48 -23.49 16.37
C ALA A 300 -23.79 -22.23 16.95
N GLU A 301 -22.47 -22.25 17.13
CA GLU A 301 -21.68 -21.14 17.69
C GLU A 301 -20.35 -21.01 16.91
N ALA A 302 -20.45 -20.67 15.63
CA ALA A 302 -19.28 -20.37 14.81
C ALA A 302 -18.74 -18.96 15.14
N ASP A 303 -17.98 -18.86 16.24
CA ASP A 303 -17.32 -17.61 16.61
C ASP A 303 -16.33 -17.15 15.54
N TRP A 304 -16.24 -15.83 15.39
CA TRP A 304 -15.31 -15.18 14.45
C TRP A 304 -13.87 -15.32 14.94
N TYR A 305 -12.95 -15.73 14.08
CA TYR A 305 -11.53 -15.87 14.43
C TYR A 305 -10.58 -15.36 13.34
N LEU A 306 -9.36 -15.02 13.76
CA LEU A 306 -8.28 -14.60 12.88
C LEU A 306 -7.35 -15.77 12.56
N GLU A 307 -6.92 -15.86 11.31
CA GLU A 307 -6.01 -16.88 10.80
C GLU A 307 -4.93 -16.23 9.93
N TYR A 308 -3.69 -16.71 10.06
CA TYR A 308 -2.49 -16.10 9.46
C TYR A 308 -1.65 -17.11 8.66
N GLN A 309 -1.87 -18.42 8.87
CA GLN A 309 -0.99 -19.49 8.43
C GLN A 309 -1.72 -20.59 7.64
N LYS A 310 -3.01 -20.82 7.92
CA LYS A 310 -3.85 -21.75 7.15
C LYS A 310 -4.48 -21.02 5.96
N SER A 311 -4.79 -21.79 4.92
CA SER A 311 -5.64 -21.33 3.82
C SER A 311 -7.06 -21.05 4.35
N PRO A 312 -7.79 -20.10 3.75
CA PRO A 312 -9.16 -19.79 4.17
C PRO A 312 -10.09 -20.98 3.95
N ALA A 313 -11.16 -21.09 4.74
CA ALA A 313 -12.14 -22.18 4.69
C ALA A 313 -12.86 -22.24 3.32
N THR A 314 -12.96 -21.11 2.63
CA THR A 314 -13.47 -20.96 1.26
C THR A 314 -12.51 -21.49 0.17
N ALA A 315 -11.23 -21.77 0.49
CA ALA A 315 -10.27 -22.32 -0.48
C ALA A 315 -10.57 -23.80 -0.78
N ALA A 316 -11.17 -24.06 -1.94
CA ALA A 316 -11.64 -25.39 -2.33
C ALA A 316 -10.57 -26.50 -2.30
N ARG A 317 -9.33 -26.17 -2.70
CA ARG A 317 -8.15 -27.05 -2.57
C ARG A 317 -6.86 -26.25 -2.79
N PRO A 318 -6.15 -25.80 -1.74
CA PRO A 318 -4.92 -25.04 -1.92
C PRO A 318 -3.84 -25.87 -2.62
N LEU A 319 -3.16 -25.26 -3.60
CA LEU A 319 -2.03 -25.86 -4.34
C LEU A 319 -0.77 -25.03 -4.10
N GLY A 320 0.30 -25.69 -3.64
CA GLY A 320 1.59 -25.07 -3.35
C GLY A 320 2.42 -25.93 -2.37
N PRO A 321 3.57 -25.42 -1.88
CA PRO A 321 4.14 -24.11 -2.22
C PRO A 321 4.63 -24.05 -3.67
N LEU A 322 4.45 -22.89 -4.30
CA LEU A 322 4.97 -22.55 -5.63
C LEU A 322 6.13 -21.57 -5.43
N SER A 323 7.28 -21.83 -6.08
CA SER A 323 8.40 -20.88 -6.05
C SER A 323 8.11 -19.66 -6.93
N TYR A 324 8.77 -18.54 -6.65
CA TYR A 324 8.61 -17.30 -7.40
C TYR A 324 8.95 -17.49 -8.90
N GLY A 325 10.07 -18.13 -9.23
CA GLY A 325 10.42 -18.46 -10.62
C GLY A 325 9.39 -19.38 -11.32
N PHE A 326 8.82 -20.35 -10.59
CA PHE A 326 7.77 -21.23 -11.13
C PHE A 326 6.48 -20.47 -11.46
N LEU A 327 6.11 -19.44 -10.69
CA LEU A 327 4.98 -18.58 -11.03
C LEU A 327 5.22 -17.85 -12.35
N GLY A 328 6.37 -17.20 -12.52
CA GLY A 328 6.71 -16.45 -13.73
C GLY A 328 6.63 -17.33 -14.99
N GLU A 329 7.31 -18.47 -14.96
CA GLU A 329 7.33 -19.44 -16.07
C GLU A 329 5.91 -19.97 -16.39
N ARG A 330 5.20 -20.49 -15.38
CA ARG A 330 3.94 -21.24 -15.59
C ARG A 330 2.73 -20.36 -15.87
N LEU A 331 2.72 -19.14 -15.35
CA LEU A 331 1.65 -18.16 -15.60
C LEU A 331 2.01 -17.22 -16.75
N SER A 332 3.22 -17.33 -17.31
CA SER A 332 3.74 -16.48 -18.40
C SER A 332 3.63 -15.00 -18.05
N LEU A 333 4.10 -14.65 -16.85
CA LEU A 333 4.16 -13.27 -16.35
C LEU A 333 5.42 -12.60 -16.90
N ASP A 334 5.26 -11.37 -17.36
CA ASP A 334 6.39 -10.51 -17.74
C ASP A 334 7.23 -10.08 -16.52
N ASP A 335 8.49 -9.75 -16.76
CA ASP A 335 9.46 -9.38 -15.71
C ASP A 335 8.99 -8.17 -14.89
N ASP A 336 8.33 -7.18 -15.52
CA ASP A 336 7.73 -6.03 -14.84
C ASP A 336 6.63 -6.46 -13.84
N THR A 337 5.80 -7.41 -14.22
CA THR A 337 4.75 -7.98 -13.35
C THR A 337 5.34 -8.81 -12.22
N MET A 338 6.41 -9.58 -12.49
CA MET A 338 7.14 -10.30 -11.46
C MET A 338 7.74 -9.32 -10.43
N LEU A 339 8.49 -8.31 -10.89
CA LEU A 339 9.04 -7.25 -10.03
C LEU A 339 7.96 -6.54 -9.21
N ARG A 340 6.75 -6.34 -9.76
CA ARG A 340 5.61 -5.80 -9.01
C ARG A 340 5.11 -6.77 -7.93
N ILE A 341 5.03 -8.07 -8.21
CA ILE A 341 4.67 -9.09 -7.21
C ILE A 341 5.70 -9.18 -6.08
N GLU A 342 6.99 -9.01 -6.36
CA GLU A 342 8.05 -8.94 -5.34
C GLU A 342 7.99 -7.63 -4.53
N SER A 343 7.78 -6.49 -5.19
CA SER A 343 7.66 -5.18 -4.51
C SER A 343 6.48 -5.07 -3.54
N VAL A 344 5.46 -5.93 -3.67
CA VAL A 344 4.33 -6.05 -2.73
C VAL A 344 4.78 -6.55 -1.37
N GLU A 345 5.82 -7.40 -1.31
CA GLU A 345 6.39 -7.88 -0.06
C GLU A 345 7.26 -6.82 0.63
N SER A 346 7.95 -5.98 -0.15
CA SER A 346 8.72 -4.82 0.32
C SER A 346 7.88 -3.54 0.49
N CYS A 347 6.55 -3.63 0.49
CA CYS A 347 5.67 -2.47 0.64
C CYS A 347 5.70 -1.99 2.10
N GLU A 348 6.38 -0.85 2.33
CA GLU A 348 6.57 -0.21 3.64
C GLU A 348 5.27 0.36 4.24
N GLU A 349 4.33 0.78 3.38
CA GLU A 349 3.09 1.40 3.86
C GLU A 349 2.17 0.38 4.56
N PRO A 350 1.55 0.75 5.70
CA PRO A 350 0.60 -0.09 6.41
C PRO A 350 -0.67 -0.26 5.56
N SER A 351 -0.69 -1.27 4.68
CA SER A 351 -1.69 -1.43 3.62
C SER A 351 -2.09 -2.90 3.44
N MET A 352 -3.02 -3.20 2.54
CA MET A 352 -3.19 -4.56 2.05
C MET A 352 -2.17 -4.81 0.94
N GLN A 353 -1.22 -5.72 1.19
CA GLN A 353 -0.17 -6.11 0.24
C GLN A 353 -0.79 -6.98 -0.88
N LEU A 354 -1.44 -6.33 -1.84
CA LEU A 354 -2.22 -6.92 -2.94
C LEU A 354 -1.78 -6.36 -4.28
N HIS A 355 -1.41 -7.24 -5.22
CA HIS A 355 -1.26 -6.93 -6.64
C HIS A 355 -2.23 -7.75 -7.48
N ILE A 356 -2.81 -7.15 -8.52
CA ILE A 356 -3.73 -7.82 -9.43
C ILE A 356 -3.28 -7.58 -10.87
N TYR A 357 -3.04 -8.68 -11.58
CA TYR A 357 -2.66 -8.71 -12.98
C TYR A 357 -3.67 -9.59 -13.74
N ARG A 358 -4.37 -8.99 -14.72
CA ARG A 358 -5.49 -9.62 -15.44
C ARG A 358 -6.52 -10.21 -14.46
N ASP A 359 -6.75 -11.52 -14.53
CA ASP A 359 -7.65 -12.33 -13.70
C ASP A 359 -6.93 -13.02 -12.53
N MET A 360 -5.71 -12.60 -12.17
CA MET A 360 -4.93 -13.15 -11.06
C MET A 360 -4.71 -12.12 -9.95
N ALA A 361 -4.86 -12.54 -8.70
CA ALA A 361 -4.64 -11.72 -7.51
C ALA A 361 -3.54 -12.34 -6.65
N PHE A 362 -2.53 -11.56 -6.30
CA PHE A 362 -1.38 -11.95 -5.50
C PHE A 362 -1.41 -11.18 -4.18
N VAL A 363 -1.54 -11.88 -3.05
CA VAL A 363 -1.61 -11.28 -1.71
C VAL A 363 -0.48 -11.78 -0.83
N CYS A 364 0.35 -10.86 -0.33
CA CYS A 364 1.36 -11.17 0.69
C CYS A 364 0.77 -10.97 2.08
N HIS A 365 1.08 -11.91 2.97
CA HIS A 365 0.82 -11.86 4.40
C HIS A 365 -0.62 -11.47 4.78
N PRO A 366 -1.66 -12.10 4.19
CA PRO A 366 -3.04 -11.77 4.51
C PRO A 366 -3.37 -12.11 5.96
N VAL A 367 -4.11 -11.21 6.60
CA VAL A 367 -4.88 -11.56 7.80
C VAL A 367 -6.24 -12.05 7.31
N ILE A 368 -6.53 -13.32 7.56
CA ILE A 368 -7.80 -13.96 7.20
C ILE A 368 -8.72 -13.85 8.40
N LEU A 369 -9.93 -13.34 8.18
CA LEU A 369 -11.01 -13.33 9.16
C LEU A 369 -12.05 -14.34 8.72
N GLU A 370 -12.19 -15.42 9.49
CA GLU A 370 -13.22 -16.43 9.27
C GLU A 370 -14.46 -16.06 10.07
N GLY A 371 -15.62 -16.04 9.40
CA GLY A 371 -16.92 -15.85 10.02
C GLY A 371 -17.83 -17.09 9.84
N PRO A 372 -19.03 -17.08 10.42
CA PRO A 372 -19.97 -18.22 10.37
C PRO A 372 -20.34 -18.72 8.96
N ALA A 373 -20.31 -17.84 7.96
CA ALA A 373 -20.89 -18.09 6.64
C ALA A 373 -19.99 -17.71 5.46
N THR A 374 -18.92 -16.95 5.69
CA THR A 374 -18.05 -16.41 4.63
C THR A 374 -16.69 -16.01 5.22
N THR A 375 -15.68 -15.90 4.35
CA THR A 375 -14.31 -15.54 4.73
C THR A 375 -13.98 -14.14 4.22
N TYR A 376 -13.18 -13.39 4.99
CA TYR A 376 -12.69 -12.08 4.58
C TYR A 376 -11.17 -12.01 4.60
N LEU A 377 -10.58 -11.30 3.64
CA LEU A 377 -9.25 -10.71 3.79
C LEU A 377 -9.40 -9.37 4.50
N VAL A 378 -8.70 -9.18 5.61
CA VAL A 378 -8.73 -7.93 6.37
C VAL A 378 -7.35 -7.29 6.44
N SER A 379 -7.31 -5.97 6.42
CA SER A 379 -6.10 -5.18 6.68
C SER A 379 -6.46 -3.88 7.40
N TRP A 380 -5.48 -3.27 8.05
CA TRP A 380 -5.61 -1.99 8.72
C TRP A 380 -4.67 -0.99 8.03
N SER A 381 -5.24 0.11 7.56
CA SER A 381 -4.52 1.19 6.86
C SER A 381 -5.19 2.53 7.08
N SER A 382 -4.58 3.62 6.61
CA SER A 382 -5.24 4.93 6.61
C SER A 382 -6.53 4.91 5.79
N ALA A 383 -7.48 5.80 6.10
CA ALA A 383 -8.74 5.87 5.37
C ALA A 383 -8.56 6.06 3.85
N ILE A 384 -7.54 6.82 3.44
CA ILE A 384 -7.20 7.06 2.03
C ILE A 384 -6.71 5.77 1.35
N VAL A 385 -5.81 5.02 1.99
CA VAL A 385 -5.31 3.75 1.46
C VAL A 385 -6.43 2.71 1.37
N ASN A 386 -7.29 2.61 2.38
CA ASN A 386 -8.49 1.75 2.34
C ASN A 386 -9.40 2.08 1.15
N VAL A 387 -9.67 3.36 0.88
CA VAL A 387 -10.45 3.80 -0.29
C VAL A 387 -9.74 3.45 -1.59
N ASN A 388 -8.43 3.63 -1.68
CA ASN A 388 -7.63 3.29 -2.86
C ASN A 388 -7.64 1.77 -3.13
N VAL A 389 -7.56 0.91 -2.11
CA VAL A 389 -7.68 -0.56 -2.26
C VAL A 389 -9.08 -0.94 -2.75
N LYS A 390 -10.15 -0.39 -2.15
CA LYS A 390 -11.54 -0.61 -2.61
C LYS A 390 -11.74 -0.15 -4.06
N LYS A 391 -11.16 1.00 -4.44
CA LYS A 391 -11.18 1.54 -5.81
C LYS A 391 -10.38 0.67 -6.78
N TYR A 392 -9.20 0.21 -6.39
CA TYR A 392 -8.36 -0.66 -7.23
C TYR A 392 -9.09 -1.96 -7.59
N LEU A 393 -9.80 -2.57 -6.62
CA LEU A 393 -10.63 -3.75 -6.87
C LEU A 393 -11.79 -3.49 -7.84
N THR A 394 -12.51 -2.37 -7.66
CA THR A 394 -13.84 -2.15 -8.28
C THR A 394 -13.86 -1.23 -9.51
N GLN A 395 -12.85 -0.37 -9.69
CA GLN A 395 -12.83 0.70 -10.72
C GLN A 395 -11.58 0.62 -11.60
N GLY A 396 -10.92 -0.54 -11.69
CA GLY A 396 -9.85 -0.75 -12.67
C GLY A 396 -10.40 -0.67 -14.11
N PRO A 397 -9.70 -0.04 -15.06
CA PRO A 397 -10.22 0.18 -16.42
C PRO A 397 -10.59 -1.12 -17.15
N ASP A 398 -9.88 -2.21 -16.85
CA ASP A 398 -10.08 -3.54 -17.45
C ASP A 398 -10.84 -4.51 -16.53
N ARG A 399 -11.53 -4.03 -15.48
CA ARG A 399 -12.16 -4.88 -14.46
C ARG A 399 -13.69 -4.88 -14.56
N PRO A 400 -14.34 -5.98 -15.00
CA PRO A 400 -15.79 -6.11 -14.88
C PRO A 400 -16.20 -6.22 -13.40
N ALA A 401 -17.38 -5.72 -13.04
CA ALA A 401 -17.88 -5.76 -11.67
C ALA A 401 -17.98 -7.19 -11.07
N ASP A 402 -18.19 -8.19 -11.94
CA ASP A 402 -18.23 -9.61 -11.60
C ASP A 402 -16.89 -10.35 -11.85
N ALA A 403 -15.76 -9.64 -11.84
CA ALA A 403 -14.44 -10.23 -12.02
C ALA A 403 -14.17 -11.38 -11.02
N ILE A 404 -13.70 -12.50 -11.56
CA ILE A 404 -13.24 -13.66 -10.79
C ILE A 404 -11.73 -13.64 -10.83
N PHE A 405 -11.11 -13.69 -9.64
CA PHE A 405 -9.67 -13.63 -9.48
C PHE A 405 -9.13 -14.97 -9.01
N HIS A 406 -8.18 -15.53 -9.77
CA HIS A 406 -7.33 -16.63 -9.37
C HIS A 406 -6.38 -16.14 -8.27
N LEU A 407 -6.71 -16.48 -7.02
CA LEU A 407 -6.07 -15.96 -5.83
C LEU A 407 -4.84 -16.78 -5.44
N PHE A 408 -3.69 -16.11 -5.32
CA PHE A 408 -2.42 -16.62 -4.84
C PHE A 408 -2.04 -15.90 -3.54
N VAL A 409 -1.61 -16.65 -2.54
CA VAL A 409 -1.26 -16.14 -1.20
C VAL A 409 0.14 -16.56 -0.79
N LYS A 410 0.96 -15.63 -0.30
CA LYS A 410 2.20 -15.91 0.43
C LYS A 410 1.94 -15.68 1.93
N SER A 411 2.15 -16.70 2.77
CA SER A 411 1.99 -16.60 4.24
C SER A 411 3.34 -16.36 4.91
N MET A 412 3.39 -15.54 5.96
CA MET A 412 4.64 -15.07 6.60
C MET A 412 5.66 -16.16 6.92
N LYS A 413 5.17 -17.32 7.37
CA LYS A 413 5.99 -18.44 7.86
C LYS A 413 6.23 -19.52 6.80
N ARG A 414 5.99 -19.21 5.52
CA ARG A 414 6.09 -20.18 4.42
C ARG A 414 6.74 -19.55 3.20
N ASP A 415 7.91 -20.07 2.85
CA ASP A 415 8.62 -19.71 1.63
C ASP A 415 7.93 -20.31 0.40
N GLY A 416 6.95 -19.58 -0.13
CA GLY A 416 6.29 -19.91 -1.38
C GLY A 416 4.83 -19.47 -1.44
N TRP A 417 4.33 -19.43 -2.67
CA TRP A 417 2.97 -19.02 -2.97
C TRP A 417 2.01 -20.21 -2.97
N PHE A 418 0.79 -20.00 -2.48
CA PHE A 418 -0.28 -20.99 -2.48
C PHE A 418 -1.44 -20.47 -3.33
N TYR A 419 -1.76 -21.19 -4.40
CA TYR A 419 -2.97 -20.95 -5.17
C TYR A 419 -4.18 -21.46 -4.40
N LEU A 420 -5.14 -20.59 -4.09
CA LEU A 420 -6.31 -20.89 -3.27
C LEU A 420 -7.56 -21.24 -4.08
N GLY A 421 -7.63 -20.78 -5.33
CA GLY A 421 -8.81 -20.90 -6.19
C GLY A 421 -9.25 -19.56 -6.80
N GLY A 422 -10.20 -19.63 -7.72
CA GLY A 422 -10.94 -18.48 -8.24
C GLY A 422 -11.97 -17.99 -7.23
N HIS A 423 -11.92 -16.71 -6.88
CA HIS A 423 -12.83 -16.05 -5.94
C HIS A 423 -13.37 -14.76 -6.56
N LYS A 424 -14.59 -14.34 -6.21
CA LYS A 424 -14.96 -12.92 -6.36
C LYS A 424 -14.45 -12.16 -5.13
N LEU A 425 -13.82 -11.01 -5.37
CA LEU A 425 -13.27 -10.14 -4.33
C LEU A 425 -14.19 -8.94 -4.16
N LEU A 426 -15.06 -8.95 -3.15
CA LEU A 426 -16.02 -7.87 -2.92
C LEU A 426 -15.58 -6.98 -1.76
N ALA A 427 -15.54 -5.67 -1.98
CA ALA A 427 -15.29 -4.70 -0.91
C ALA A 427 -16.47 -4.70 0.08
N ALA A 428 -16.26 -5.27 1.27
CA ALA A 428 -17.28 -5.36 2.30
C ALA A 428 -17.23 -4.13 3.21
N ASP A 429 -18.39 -3.60 3.59
CA ASP A 429 -18.52 -2.58 4.62
C ASP A 429 -18.96 -3.24 5.93
N MET A 430 -17.97 -3.63 6.74
CA MET A 430 -18.19 -4.31 8.01
C MET A 430 -17.83 -3.40 9.19
N PRO A 431 -18.56 -3.50 10.32
CA PRO A 431 -18.13 -2.91 11.58
C PRO A 431 -16.70 -3.33 11.94
N SER A 432 -15.98 -2.45 12.62
CA SER A 432 -14.62 -2.73 13.07
C SER A 432 -14.61 -3.91 14.05
N ILE A 433 -14.02 -5.04 13.65
CA ILE A 433 -13.97 -6.27 14.44
C ILE A 433 -13.16 -6.06 15.73
N TRP A 434 -12.16 -5.17 15.68
CA TRP A 434 -11.36 -4.75 16.82
C TRP A 434 -12.24 -4.22 17.96
N HIS A 435 -13.22 -3.38 17.65
CA HIS A 435 -14.05 -2.74 18.66
C HIS A 435 -15.23 -3.62 19.12
N THR A 436 -15.57 -4.68 18.37
CA THR A 436 -16.86 -5.38 18.50
C THR A 436 -16.78 -6.88 18.75
N ARG A 437 -15.74 -7.58 18.27
CA ARG A 437 -15.69 -9.06 18.24
C ARG A 437 -14.39 -9.67 18.76
N LEU A 438 -13.23 -9.04 18.54
CA LEU A 438 -11.94 -9.64 18.89
C LEU A 438 -11.73 -9.71 20.41
N SER A 439 -11.29 -10.88 20.90
CA SER A 439 -10.90 -11.04 22.30
C SER A 439 -9.60 -10.28 22.61
N LYS A 440 -9.29 -10.10 23.90
CA LYS A 440 -8.01 -9.50 24.33
C LYS A 440 -6.77 -10.29 23.86
N GLN A 441 -6.92 -11.58 23.52
CA GLN A 441 -5.83 -12.39 22.99
C GLN A 441 -5.68 -12.15 21.48
N ASP A 442 -6.76 -12.23 20.72
CA ASP A 442 -6.75 -12.02 19.26
C ASP A 442 -6.28 -10.61 18.91
N LYS A 443 -6.61 -9.61 19.73
CA LYS A 443 -6.07 -8.24 19.61
C LYS A 443 -4.55 -8.19 19.67
N ARG A 444 -3.93 -8.95 20.58
CA ARG A 444 -2.45 -9.01 20.71
C ARG A 444 -1.83 -9.74 19.54
N GLU A 445 -2.45 -10.83 19.10
CA GLU A 445 -1.98 -11.61 17.94
C GLU A 445 -2.09 -10.81 16.64
N LEU A 446 -3.17 -10.03 16.48
CA LEU A 446 -3.33 -9.09 15.38
C LEU A 446 -2.29 -7.97 15.41
N VAL A 447 -2.06 -7.36 16.57
CA VAL A 447 -1.04 -6.32 16.72
C VAL A 447 0.35 -6.87 16.40
N ALA A 448 0.70 -8.06 16.90
CA ALA A 448 1.97 -8.71 16.58
C ALA A 448 2.09 -9.03 15.07
N GLY A 449 1.02 -9.54 14.45
CA GLY A 449 0.98 -9.77 13.01
C GLY A 449 1.08 -8.48 12.18
N LEU A 450 0.47 -7.39 12.61
CA LEU A 450 0.63 -6.08 11.95
C LEU A 450 2.06 -5.55 12.12
N GLN A 451 2.66 -5.69 13.30
CA GLN A 451 4.04 -5.31 13.57
C GLN A 451 5.04 -6.09 12.69
N GLU A 452 4.80 -7.39 12.47
CA GLU A 452 5.61 -8.24 11.58
C GLU A 452 5.45 -7.84 10.10
N ARG A 453 4.29 -7.29 9.69
CA ARG A 453 4.07 -6.77 8.32
C ARG A 453 4.65 -5.39 8.09
N TRP A 454 4.61 -4.51 9.10
CA TRP A 454 5.04 -3.12 8.98
C TRP A 454 6.56 -3.05 9.20
N SER A 455 7.33 -3.54 8.23
CA SER A 455 8.78 -3.76 8.31
C SER A 455 9.66 -2.52 8.02
N TRP A 456 9.04 -1.36 7.81
CA TRP A 456 9.73 -0.07 7.61
C TRP A 456 10.58 0.39 8.82
N GLN A 457 11.56 1.26 8.56
CA GLN A 457 12.60 1.66 9.53
C GLN A 457 12.06 2.36 10.80
N ASN A 458 10.81 2.81 10.80
CA ASN A 458 10.12 3.42 11.94
C ASN A 458 8.81 2.67 12.27
N ALA A 459 8.85 1.34 12.24
CA ALA A 459 7.73 0.49 12.65
C ALA A 459 7.19 0.90 14.04
N PRO A 460 5.93 1.34 14.16
CA PRO A 460 5.36 1.64 15.46
C PRO A 460 5.33 0.39 16.33
N ASP A 461 5.54 0.57 17.63
CA ASP A 461 5.49 -0.55 18.57
C ASP A 461 4.06 -1.12 18.71
N ALA A 462 3.95 -2.28 19.36
CA ALA A 462 2.68 -2.96 19.56
C ALA A 462 1.61 -2.09 20.26
N GLU A 463 2.01 -1.23 21.20
CA GLU A 463 1.10 -0.36 21.94
C GLU A 463 0.65 0.83 21.07
N GLN A 464 1.56 1.38 20.27
CA GLN A 464 1.27 2.39 19.25
C GLN A 464 0.31 1.86 18.17
N ILE A 465 0.54 0.66 17.63
CA ILE A 465 -0.37 0.02 16.67
C ILE A 465 -1.77 -0.13 17.26
N ALA A 466 -1.87 -0.62 18.50
CA ALA A 466 -3.15 -0.73 19.20
C ALA A 466 -3.82 0.65 19.40
N GLY A 467 -3.02 1.67 19.75
CA GLY A 467 -3.47 3.05 19.90
C GLY A 467 -4.01 3.65 18.61
N LEU A 468 -3.32 3.46 17.48
CA LEU A 468 -3.76 3.92 16.15
C LEU A 468 -5.08 3.29 15.72
N ILE A 469 -5.31 2.01 16.06
CA ILE A 469 -6.58 1.31 15.76
C ILE A 469 -7.70 1.83 16.67
N GLU A 470 -7.45 2.00 17.97
CA GLU A 470 -8.44 2.48 18.95
C GLU A 470 -8.82 3.96 18.71
N ALA A 471 -7.85 4.79 18.35
CA ALA A 471 -8.05 6.19 17.91
C ALA A 471 -8.68 6.30 16.50
N ARG A 472 -8.79 5.18 15.77
CA ARG A 472 -9.30 5.07 14.39
C ARG A 472 -8.51 5.85 13.34
N GLU A 473 -7.23 6.13 13.61
CA GLU A 473 -6.30 6.69 12.63
C GLU A 473 -6.00 5.68 11.51
N VAL A 474 -5.94 4.38 11.87
CA VAL A 474 -6.02 3.27 10.91
C VAL A 474 -7.39 2.60 10.95
N GLY A 475 -8.05 2.56 9.80
CA GLY A 475 -9.33 1.89 9.59
C GLY A 475 -9.15 0.48 9.06
N GLN A 476 -10.13 -0.38 9.33
CA GLN A 476 -10.24 -1.72 8.76
C GLN A 476 -10.72 -1.64 7.30
N CYS A 477 -10.01 -2.27 6.37
CA CYS A 477 -10.54 -2.66 5.06
C CYS A 477 -10.82 -4.17 5.06
N SER A 478 -12.03 -4.54 4.63
CA SER A 478 -12.48 -5.91 4.49
C SER A 478 -12.82 -6.22 3.04
N ILE A 479 -12.31 -7.34 2.53
CA ILE A 479 -12.68 -7.91 1.23
C ILE A 479 -13.30 -9.27 1.51
N GLU A 480 -14.56 -9.46 1.13
CA GLU A 480 -15.20 -10.77 1.17
C GLU A 480 -14.65 -11.67 0.06
N LEU A 481 -14.32 -12.91 0.41
CA LEU A 481 -13.92 -13.98 -0.51
C LEU A 481 -15.13 -14.85 -0.86
N GLN A 482 -15.88 -14.46 -1.88
CA GLN A 482 -16.98 -15.31 -2.34
C GLN A 482 -16.44 -16.45 -3.20
N SER A 483 -16.55 -17.67 -2.67
CA SER A 483 -16.37 -18.93 -3.39
C SER A 483 -17.73 -19.57 -3.69
N GLY A 484 -17.82 -20.34 -4.77
CA GLY A 484 -19.04 -21.06 -5.16
C GLY A 484 -18.72 -22.24 -6.05
N SER A 485 -19.67 -23.16 -6.24
CA SER A 485 -19.47 -24.40 -7.01
C SER A 485 -18.97 -24.15 -8.45
N SER A 486 -19.55 -23.16 -9.14
CA SER A 486 -19.10 -22.74 -10.49
C SER A 486 -17.70 -22.13 -10.50
N LEU A 487 -17.27 -21.49 -9.41
CA LEU A 487 -15.91 -20.98 -9.25
C LEU A 487 -14.92 -22.10 -8.96
N GLN A 488 -15.34 -23.14 -8.22
CA GLN A 488 -14.52 -24.33 -7.95
C GLN A 488 -14.18 -25.09 -9.25
N GLU A 489 -15.13 -25.21 -10.18
CA GLU A 489 -14.86 -25.83 -11.49
C GLU A 489 -13.81 -25.04 -12.29
N ARG A 490 -13.98 -23.71 -12.41
CA ARG A 490 -12.99 -22.81 -13.05
C ARG A 490 -11.64 -22.86 -12.35
N SER A 491 -11.62 -22.97 -11.02
CA SER A 491 -10.38 -23.11 -10.23
C SER A 491 -9.61 -24.37 -10.60
N MET A 492 -10.33 -25.48 -10.75
CA MET A 492 -9.75 -26.77 -11.13
C MET A 492 -9.30 -26.80 -12.59
N GLU A 493 -10.01 -26.11 -13.50
CA GLU A 493 -9.58 -25.96 -14.90
C GLU A 493 -8.27 -25.17 -15.01
N PHE A 494 -8.22 -24.00 -14.37
CA PHE A 494 -7.01 -23.17 -14.31
C PHE A 494 -5.82 -23.93 -13.71
N ALA A 495 -6.03 -24.60 -12.57
CA ALA A 495 -5.01 -25.43 -11.93
C ALA A 495 -4.48 -26.53 -12.86
N ARG A 496 -5.36 -27.25 -13.59
CA ARG A 496 -4.95 -28.26 -14.57
C ARG A 496 -4.14 -27.67 -15.72
N ARG A 497 -4.55 -26.50 -16.23
CA ARG A 497 -3.95 -25.86 -17.39
C ARG A 497 -2.56 -25.30 -17.12
N PHE A 498 -2.38 -24.62 -15.98
CA PHE A 498 -1.17 -23.85 -15.69
C PHE A 498 -0.28 -24.48 -14.61
N LEU A 499 -0.86 -25.06 -13.55
CA LEU A 499 -0.11 -25.49 -12.35
C LEU A 499 0.22 -26.98 -12.30
N LEU A 500 -0.59 -27.84 -12.93
CA LEU A 500 -0.45 -29.31 -12.89
C LEU A 500 0.10 -29.92 -14.19
N ARG A 501 0.29 -29.12 -15.23
CA ARG A 501 0.96 -29.56 -16.46
C ARG A 501 2.41 -29.83 -16.12
N LYS A 502 2.87 -31.07 -16.22
CA LYS A 502 4.29 -31.41 -16.02
C LYS A 502 5.12 -30.77 -17.12
#